data_AF-A0A1Z4ICT6-F1
#
_entry.id   AF-A0A1Z4ICT6-F1
#
_cell.length_a   1.000
_cell.length_b   1.000
_cell.length_c   1.000
_cell.angle_alpha   90.00
_cell.angle_beta   90.00
_cell.angle_gamma   90.00
#
_symmetry.space_group_name_H-M   'P 1'
#
loop_
_entity.id
_entity.type
_entity.pdbx_description
1 polymer ?
#
loop_
_entity_poly.entity_id
_entity_poly.type
_entity_poly.pdbx_seq_one_letter_code
_entity_poly.pdbx_strand_id
1 'polypeptide(L)'
;MTFWFLLLLGIATYLMVQRSVANITKTPIWLLWLVLMTPALVLTGWTLIYGVKQPPPPALIFWPSIVCLLLYWLLFQWGRQTPKDTQTAPQTPESQSAINPTVEPVPVRPIEPTEETQLRNCFPWSIYYVQNIEYRPQAVICRGQLRTTPTQAYQQVRANVEAQFGDRFLLIFQEGFNGKPFFVLVPNSQAAKAVNKPSEQLTRPGLALLLLAATLITTTLVGVQVAGVDLTRVQNNPTIFLQGLPYALALMTILGIHEMGHYLTARFYKIRSTLPYFIPIPFFLGTFGAFIQMKSPIPNRKALFDVGIAGPLAGFIATLPLIIWGLAHSDVVALTDKTGLLNPDALNPQYSILVALLAKLALGSALTAKSAIDLHPVAVAGFLGLIVTALNLMPVGQLDGGHIVHAMFGQRTAMFIGQIARLLLLLLSLVQSEFFVWAIILLFIPLVDEPALNDVTELDTKRDILGLLAMALLIIIVLPMPQAIANLLQI
;
A
#
# COMPACT_ATOMS: atom_id res chain seq x y z
N MET A 1 15.31 -14.78 23.60
CA MET A 1 14.79 -14.12 22.38
C MET A 1 13.28 -14.27 22.28
N THR A 2 12.73 -15.49 22.30
CA THR A 2 11.28 -15.78 22.20
C THR A 2 10.40 -15.09 23.25
N PHE A 3 10.83 -15.03 24.51
CA PHE A 3 10.08 -14.36 25.58
C PHE A 3 9.92 -12.85 25.35
N TRP A 4 11.01 -12.16 25.00
CA TRP A 4 11.00 -10.72 24.70
C TRP A 4 10.17 -10.39 23.45
N PHE A 5 10.22 -11.27 22.44
CA PHE A 5 9.40 -11.15 21.24
C PHE A 5 7.91 -11.29 21.56
N LEU A 6 7.50 -12.27 22.36
CA LEU A 6 6.10 -12.46 22.76
C LEU A 6 5.59 -11.32 23.64
N LEU A 7 6.44 -10.76 24.50
CA LEU A 7 6.10 -9.60 25.33
C LEU A 7 5.89 -8.33 24.49
N LEU A 8 6.80 -8.06 23.54
CA LEU A 8 6.64 -6.94 22.59
C LEU A 8 5.43 -7.12 21.69
N LEU A 9 5.23 -8.32 21.15
CA LEU A 9 4.06 -8.66 20.33
C LEU A 9 2.75 -8.51 21.12
N GLY A 10 2.74 -8.93 22.39
CA GLY A 10 1.59 -8.79 23.29
C GLY A 10 1.23 -7.34 23.58
N ILE A 11 2.22 -6.50 23.88
CA ILE A 11 1.99 -5.07 24.14
C ILE A 11 1.53 -4.35 22.86
N ALA A 12 2.17 -4.62 21.73
CA ALA A 12 1.83 -4.01 20.44
C ALA A 12 0.41 -4.38 19.99
N THR A 13 0.04 -5.66 20.10
CA THR A 13 -1.31 -6.14 19.75
C THR A 13 -2.38 -5.57 20.68
N TYR A 14 -2.10 -5.45 21.99
CA TYR A 14 -3.04 -4.86 22.95
C TYR A 14 -3.33 -3.39 22.64
N LEU A 15 -2.28 -2.58 22.47
CA LEU A 15 -2.40 -1.17 22.12
C LEU A 15 -3.10 -0.96 20.78
N MET A 16 -2.87 -1.86 19.82
CA MET A 16 -3.53 -1.83 18.53
C MET A 16 -5.03 -2.11 18.64
N VAL A 17 -5.45 -3.19 19.31
CA VAL A 17 -6.88 -3.52 19.51
C VAL A 17 -7.59 -2.40 20.28
N GLN A 18 -6.91 -1.82 21.27
CA GLN A 18 -7.42 -0.66 22.00
C GLN A 18 -7.65 0.55 21.09
N ARG A 19 -6.74 0.84 20.15
CA ARG A 19 -6.91 1.98 19.23
C ARG A 19 -7.92 1.73 18.13
N SER A 20 -8.00 0.50 17.61
CA SER A 20 -8.79 0.19 16.42
C SER A 20 -10.25 -0.14 16.73
N VAL A 21 -10.52 -0.78 17.87
CA VAL A 21 -11.80 -1.43 18.13
C VAL A 21 -12.52 -0.89 19.37
N ALA A 22 -11.84 -0.19 20.28
CA ALA A 22 -12.43 0.29 21.55
C ALA A 22 -13.69 1.15 21.37
N ASN A 23 -13.80 1.91 20.29
CA ASN A 23 -14.95 2.80 20.02
C ASN A 23 -16.06 2.13 19.20
N ILE A 24 -15.87 0.88 18.77
CA ILE A 24 -16.73 0.21 17.77
C ILE A 24 -17.44 -1.02 18.37
N THR A 25 -16.93 -1.57 19.47
CA THR A 25 -17.48 -2.75 20.13
C THR A 25 -17.66 -2.58 21.64
N LYS A 26 -18.65 -3.26 22.22
CA LYS A 26 -18.82 -3.44 23.67
C LYS A 26 -18.02 -4.62 24.21
N THR A 27 -17.43 -5.45 23.35
CA THR A 27 -16.60 -6.55 23.84
C THR A 27 -15.34 -6.04 24.54
N PRO A 28 -15.01 -6.59 25.72
CA PRO A 28 -13.85 -6.14 26.47
C PRO A 28 -12.56 -6.37 25.66
N ILE A 29 -11.74 -5.34 25.57
CA ILE A 29 -10.51 -5.31 24.75
C ILE A 29 -9.54 -6.43 25.14
N TRP A 30 -9.43 -6.71 26.44
CA TRP A 30 -8.56 -7.80 26.94
C TRP A 30 -8.97 -9.17 26.41
N LEU A 31 -10.26 -9.40 26.17
CA LEU A 31 -10.79 -10.65 25.66
C LEU A 31 -10.48 -10.83 24.17
N LEU A 32 -10.70 -9.77 23.38
CA LEU A 32 -10.32 -9.75 21.95
C LEU A 32 -8.81 -9.93 21.76
N TRP A 33 -8.03 -9.28 22.61
CA TRP A 33 -6.58 -9.43 22.64
C TRP A 33 -6.14 -10.86 23.01
N LEU A 34 -6.75 -11.45 24.04
CA LEU A 34 -6.44 -12.81 24.46
C LEU A 34 -6.68 -13.83 23.33
N VAL A 35 -7.81 -13.71 22.63
CA VAL A 35 -8.12 -14.57 21.48
C VAL A 35 -7.09 -14.41 20.38
N LEU A 36 -6.65 -13.18 20.08
CA LEU A 36 -5.62 -12.92 19.07
C LEU A 36 -4.24 -13.46 19.46
N MET A 37 -3.91 -13.42 20.76
CA MET A 37 -2.62 -13.92 21.28
C MET A 37 -2.58 -15.43 21.53
N THR A 38 -3.73 -16.11 21.52
CA THR A 38 -3.85 -17.54 21.81
C THR A 38 -2.96 -18.42 20.91
N PRO A 39 -2.90 -18.23 19.57
CA PRO A 39 -1.99 -19.01 18.72
C PRO A 39 -0.52 -18.83 19.10
N ALA A 40 -0.09 -17.59 19.39
CA ALA A 40 1.28 -17.31 19.79
C ALA A 40 1.64 -17.93 21.15
N LEU A 41 0.70 -17.92 22.11
CA LEU A 41 0.85 -18.55 23.42
C LEU A 41 0.93 -20.07 23.32
N VAL A 42 0.09 -20.69 22.49
CA VAL A 42 0.08 -22.15 22.26
C VAL A 42 1.38 -22.62 21.61
N LEU A 43 1.87 -21.90 20.60
CA LEU A 43 3.14 -22.21 19.94
C LEU A 43 4.33 -22.03 20.88
N THR A 44 4.31 -20.98 21.70
CA THR A 44 5.36 -20.75 22.70
C THR A 44 5.36 -21.84 23.77
N GLY A 45 4.17 -22.25 24.25
CA GLY A 45 4.01 -23.38 25.18
C GLY A 45 4.56 -24.69 24.60
N TRP A 46 4.30 -24.96 23.32
CA TRP A 46 4.87 -26.13 22.64
C TRP A 46 6.40 -26.10 22.63
N THR A 47 6.98 -24.95 22.26
CA THR A 47 8.45 -24.80 22.20
C THR A 47 9.12 -24.90 23.58
N LEU A 48 8.41 -24.54 24.66
CA LEU A 48 8.90 -24.67 26.03
C LEU A 48 8.89 -26.13 26.51
N ILE A 49 7.91 -26.93 26.08
CA ILE A 49 7.75 -28.33 26.50
C ILE A 49 8.63 -29.28 25.68
N TYR A 50 8.67 -29.11 24.35
CA TYR A 50 9.35 -30.05 23.43
C TYR A 50 10.69 -29.54 22.90
N GLY A 51 11.05 -28.29 23.23
CA GLY A 51 12.28 -27.66 22.79
C GLY A 51 12.27 -27.21 21.32
N VAL A 52 13.25 -26.39 20.94
CA VAL A 52 13.33 -25.72 19.63
C VAL A 52 13.61 -26.68 18.46
N LYS A 53 14.05 -27.91 18.75
CA LYS A 53 14.46 -28.89 17.73
C LYS A 53 13.28 -29.69 17.14
N GLN A 54 12.11 -29.68 17.78
CA GLN A 54 10.92 -30.36 17.27
C GLN A 54 9.88 -29.34 16.81
N PRO A 55 9.59 -29.26 15.49
CA PRO A 55 8.56 -28.34 15.01
C PRO A 55 7.18 -28.75 15.54
N PRO A 56 6.32 -27.79 15.93
CA PRO A 56 4.96 -28.09 16.32
C PRO A 56 4.19 -28.77 15.18
N PRO A 57 3.32 -29.76 15.48
CA PRO A 57 2.56 -30.43 14.46
C PRO A 57 1.68 -29.42 13.69
N PRO A 58 1.52 -29.56 12.37
CA PRO A 58 0.82 -28.58 11.54
C PRO A 58 -0.59 -28.25 12.04
N ALA A 59 -1.33 -29.26 12.52
CA ALA A 59 -2.67 -29.09 13.08
C ALA A 59 -2.70 -28.11 14.28
N LEU A 60 -1.63 -28.08 15.07
CA LEU A 60 -1.49 -27.25 16.27
C LEU A 60 -1.08 -25.81 15.92
N ILE A 61 -0.60 -25.57 14.70
CA ILE A 61 -0.36 -24.24 14.14
C ILE A 61 -1.65 -23.70 13.50
N PHE A 62 -2.32 -24.53 12.69
CA PHE A 62 -3.43 -24.11 11.86
C PHE A 62 -4.76 -24.01 12.60
N TRP A 63 -5.09 -25.01 13.42
CA TRP A 63 -6.40 -25.07 14.08
C TRP A 63 -6.60 -23.92 15.09
N PRO A 64 -5.63 -23.58 15.96
CA PRO A 64 -5.79 -22.44 16.86
C PRO A 64 -5.89 -21.12 16.10
N SER A 65 -5.14 -20.94 15.01
CA SER A 65 -5.17 -19.70 14.21
C SER A 65 -6.53 -19.49 13.54
N ILE A 66 -7.11 -20.53 12.93
CA ILE A 66 -8.41 -20.47 12.27
C ILE A 66 -9.53 -20.26 13.29
N VAL A 67 -9.52 -21.01 14.39
CA VAL A 67 -10.55 -20.93 15.44
C VAL A 67 -10.50 -19.57 16.13
N CYS A 68 -9.31 -19.02 16.40
CA CYS A 68 -9.17 -17.71 17.02
C CYS A 68 -9.63 -16.57 16.11
N LEU A 69 -9.40 -16.65 14.79
CA LEU A 69 -9.92 -15.67 13.83
C LEU A 69 -11.45 -15.68 13.77
N LEU A 70 -12.06 -16.88 13.75
CA LEU A 70 -13.52 -17.03 13.78
C LEU A 70 -14.10 -16.51 15.09
N LEU A 71 -13.51 -16.86 16.23
CA LEU A 71 -13.94 -16.38 17.55
C LEU A 71 -13.78 -14.87 17.68
N TYR A 72 -12.68 -14.30 17.21
CA TYR A 72 -12.46 -12.86 17.20
C TYR A 72 -13.55 -12.15 16.39
N TRP A 73 -13.85 -12.64 15.19
CA TRP A 73 -14.89 -12.09 14.33
C TRP A 73 -16.28 -12.17 14.98
N LEU A 74 -16.59 -13.31 15.60
CA LEU A 74 -17.87 -13.55 16.25
C LEU A 74 -18.07 -12.69 17.51
N LEU A 75 -17.03 -12.59 18.34
CA LEU A 75 -17.00 -11.67 19.50
C LEU A 75 -17.11 -10.21 19.06
N PHE A 76 -16.41 -9.82 18.00
CA PHE A 76 -16.51 -8.47 17.46
C PHE A 76 -17.91 -8.16 16.92
N GLN A 77 -18.54 -9.10 16.20
CA GLN A 77 -19.91 -8.94 15.70
C GLN A 77 -20.94 -8.84 16.82
N TRP A 78 -20.83 -9.68 17.85
CA TRP A 78 -21.73 -9.63 19.02
C TRP A 78 -21.61 -8.34 19.82
N GLY A 79 -20.41 -7.76 19.90
CA GLY A 79 -20.20 -6.49 20.60
C GLY A 79 -20.44 -5.25 19.74
N ARG A 80 -20.64 -5.38 18.42
CA ARG A 80 -20.67 -4.25 17.49
C ARG A 80 -21.76 -3.24 17.86
N GLN A 81 -21.36 -2.00 18.10
CA GLN A 81 -22.31 -0.90 18.27
C GLN A 81 -22.72 -0.40 16.88
N THR A 82 -24.00 -0.50 16.55
CA THR A 82 -24.58 0.26 15.44
C THR A 82 -24.74 1.72 15.87
N PRO A 83 -24.35 2.71 15.04
CA PRO A 83 -24.58 4.11 15.38
C PRO A 83 -26.08 4.34 15.58
N LYS A 84 -26.47 4.75 16.79
CA LYS A 84 -27.86 5.08 17.11
C LYS A 84 -28.13 6.48 16.53
N ASP A 85 -29.03 6.57 15.56
CA ASP A 85 -29.56 7.85 15.07
C ASP A 85 -30.12 8.63 16.26
N THR A 86 -29.43 9.68 16.67
CA THR A 86 -29.88 10.53 17.78
C THR A 86 -30.75 11.64 17.19
N GLN A 87 -32.03 11.34 17.05
CA GLN A 87 -33.09 12.35 16.97
C GLN A 87 -33.50 12.75 18.40
N THR A 88 -33.34 14.04 18.69
CA THR A 88 -34.20 14.90 19.52
C THR A 88 -34.49 14.50 20.98
N ALA A 89 -33.84 15.16 21.95
CA ALA A 89 -34.47 15.63 23.20
C ALA A 89 -33.63 16.75 23.87
N PRO A 90 -34.23 17.72 24.58
CA PRO A 90 -33.60 18.99 24.98
C PRO A 90 -32.73 18.82 26.23
N GLN A 91 -31.55 19.45 26.24
CA GLN A 91 -30.65 19.49 27.40
C GLN A 91 -31.00 20.68 28.32
N THR A 92 -31.14 20.38 29.61
CA THR A 92 -31.12 21.34 30.73
C THR A 92 -29.66 21.59 31.14
N PRO A 93 -29.23 22.82 31.52
CA PRO A 93 -27.82 23.14 31.67
C PRO A 93 -27.32 22.86 33.09
N GLU A 94 -26.23 22.11 33.23
CA GLU A 94 -25.42 22.09 34.46
C GLU A 94 -23.92 22.25 34.18
N SER A 95 -23.31 22.95 35.13
CA SER A 95 -22.05 23.70 35.09
C SER A 95 -20.75 22.89 35.08
N GLN A 96 -19.83 23.37 34.24
CA GLN A 96 -18.40 23.66 34.48
C GLN A 96 -17.49 22.68 35.24
N SER A 97 -16.38 22.30 34.59
CA SER A 97 -14.97 22.39 35.05
C SER A 97 -14.04 21.92 33.92
N ALA A 98 -13.36 22.81 33.19
CA ALA A 98 -12.02 23.37 33.45
C ALA A 98 -10.85 22.59 32.80
N ILE A 99 -10.40 23.13 31.65
CA ILE A 99 -9.01 23.35 31.17
C ILE A 99 -8.19 22.12 30.71
N ASN A 100 -8.08 21.99 29.39
CA ASN A 100 -6.84 21.70 28.65
C ASN A 100 -6.97 22.35 27.25
N PRO A 101 -6.00 23.16 26.76
CA PRO A 101 -6.07 23.74 25.43
C PRO A 101 -5.60 22.69 24.42
N THR A 102 -6.42 21.67 24.19
CA THR A 102 -6.31 20.92 22.95
C THR A 102 -6.81 21.86 21.87
N VAL A 103 -5.92 22.26 20.95
CA VAL A 103 -6.29 23.02 19.75
C VAL A 103 -7.35 22.20 19.02
N GLU A 104 -8.61 22.52 19.27
CA GLU A 104 -9.74 22.00 18.52
C GLU A 104 -9.49 22.38 17.06
N PRO A 105 -9.63 21.43 16.11
CA PRO A 105 -9.75 21.83 14.72
C PRO A 105 -10.96 22.76 14.67
N VAL A 106 -10.74 24.03 14.33
CA VAL A 106 -11.80 25.04 14.18
C VAL A 106 -12.98 24.37 13.49
N PRO A 107 -14.12 24.14 14.20
CA PRO A 107 -15.27 23.54 13.57
C PRO A 107 -15.71 24.54 12.50
N VAL A 108 -15.43 24.20 11.24
CA VAL A 108 -15.85 25.03 10.12
C VAL A 108 -17.36 25.00 10.16
N ARG A 109 -17.92 26.17 10.48
CA ARG A 109 -19.32 26.38 10.82
C ARG A 109 -20.23 25.70 9.78
N PRO A 110 -21.23 24.90 10.19
CA PRO A 110 -22.24 24.37 9.28
C PRO A 110 -22.86 25.51 8.47
N ILE A 111 -23.18 25.22 7.20
CA ILE A 111 -23.90 26.12 6.31
C ILE A 111 -25.16 26.61 7.04
N GLU A 112 -25.33 27.93 7.17
CA GLU A 112 -26.53 28.49 7.81
C GLU A 112 -27.78 28.10 6.97
N PRO A 113 -28.99 27.99 7.57
CA PRO A 113 -30.21 27.68 6.81
C PRO A 113 -30.47 28.63 5.61
N THR A 114 -29.94 29.85 5.70
CA THR A 114 -29.94 30.87 4.63
C THR A 114 -28.95 30.56 3.49
N GLU A 115 -27.82 29.94 3.78
CA GLU A 115 -26.83 29.49 2.79
C GLU A 115 -27.28 28.18 2.08
N GLU A 116 -28.25 27.43 2.63
CA GLU A 116 -28.79 26.21 1.98
C GLU A 116 -29.43 26.53 0.63
N THR A 117 -30.19 27.62 0.53
CA THR A 117 -30.81 28.02 -0.74
C THR A 117 -29.76 28.34 -1.80
N GLN A 118 -28.68 29.00 -1.39
CA GLN A 118 -27.54 29.28 -2.27
C GLN A 118 -26.85 27.99 -2.71
N LEU A 119 -26.66 27.05 -1.79
CA LEU A 119 -26.10 25.74 -2.11
C LEU A 119 -26.99 24.98 -3.10
N ARG A 120 -28.32 24.96 -2.90
CA ARG A 120 -29.26 24.32 -3.84
C ARG A 120 -29.19 24.96 -5.23
N ASN A 121 -29.03 26.27 -5.33
CA ASN A 121 -28.86 26.98 -6.60
C ASN A 121 -27.57 26.58 -7.34
N CYS A 122 -26.54 26.10 -6.63
CA CYS A 122 -25.34 25.55 -7.26
C CYS A 122 -25.59 24.23 -8.02
N PHE A 123 -26.75 23.58 -7.84
CA PHE A 123 -27.12 22.33 -8.49
C PHE A 123 -28.32 22.50 -9.45
N PRO A 124 -28.09 22.86 -10.72
CA PRO A 124 -29.17 23.00 -11.71
C PRO A 124 -29.88 21.67 -11.96
N TRP A 125 -31.20 21.72 -12.13
CA TRP A 125 -32.03 20.53 -12.38
C TRP A 125 -31.57 19.70 -13.59
N SER A 126 -31.13 20.37 -14.66
CA SER A 126 -30.63 19.72 -15.88
C SER A 126 -29.30 18.97 -15.69
N ILE A 127 -28.57 19.25 -14.61
CA ILE A 127 -27.26 18.71 -14.32
C ILE A 127 -27.35 17.65 -13.21
N TYR A 128 -27.82 18.07 -12.03
CA TYR A 128 -27.95 17.22 -10.86
C TYR A 128 -29.11 17.72 -10.00
N TYR A 129 -30.15 16.90 -9.87
CA TYR A 129 -31.32 17.26 -9.08
C TYR A 129 -31.14 16.83 -7.63
N VAL A 130 -30.79 17.78 -6.75
CA VAL A 130 -30.64 17.54 -5.30
C VAL A 130 -32.00 17.29 -4.66
N GLN A 131 -32.15 16.13 -4.02
CA GLN A 131 -33.35 15.70 -3.32
C GLN A 131 -33.24 15.94 -1.82
N ASN A 132 -32.07 15.63 -1.24
CA ASN A 132 -31.84 15.71 0.20
C ASN A 132 -30.43 16.24 0.48
N ILE A 133 -30.32 17.17 1.43
CA ILE A 133 -29.06 17.71 1.94
C ILE A 133 -28.94 17.28 3.39
N GLU A 134 -27.93 16.47 3.68
CA GLU A 134 -27.66 15.97 5.01
C GLU A 134 -26.43 16.68 5.60
N TYR A 135 -26.61 17.27 6.78
CA TYR A 135 -25.55 17.97 7.50
C TYR A 135 -24.83 17.02 8.45
N ARG A 136 -23.52 16.86 8.26
CA ARG A 136 -22.63 16.16 9.18
C ARG A 136 -21.62 17.17 9.75
N PRO A 137 -21.05 16.94 10.95
CA PRO A 137 -20.16 17.90 11.61
C PRO A 137 -18.95 18.36 10.79
N GLN A 138 -18.52 17.57 9.81
CA GLN A 138 -17.35 17.84 8.96
C GLN A 138 -17.66 17.76 7.46
N ALA A 139 -18.92 17.62 7.06
CA ALA A 139 -19.30 17.47 5.66
C ALA A 139 -20.77 17.80 5.42
N VAL A 140 -21.07 18.35 4.24
CA VAL A 140 -22.45 18.51 3.75
C VAL A 140 -22.65 17.55 2.59
N ILE A 141 -23.59 16.61 2.75
CA ILE A 141 -23.84 15.55 1.79
C ILE A 141 -25.09 15.91 0.96
N CYS A 142 -24.89 16.18 -0.32
CA CYS A 142 -25.96 16.48 -1.28
C CYS A 142 -26.32 15.22 -2.05
N ARG A 143 -27.44 14.58 -1.71
CA ARG A 143 -28.00 13.43 -2.42
C ARG A 143 -29.05 13.84 -3.41
N GLY A 144 -29.07 13.18 -4.56
CA GLY A 144 -29.91 13.54 -5.68
C GLY A 144 -29.78 12.60 -6.86
N GLN A 145 -30.23 13.06 -8.02
CA GLN A 145 -30.22 12.29 -9.26
C GLN A 145 -29.40 13.01 -10.33
N LEU A 146 -28.39 12.31 -10.84
CA LEU A 146 -27.57 12.76 -11.95
C LEU A 146 -28.39 12.75 -13.25
N ARG A 147 -28.32 13.84 -14.02
CA ARG A 147 -29.07 14.01 -15.28
C ARG A 147 -28.20 14.24 -16.51
N THR A 148 -26.90 14.42 -16.31
CA THR A 148 -25.90 14.56 -17.38
C THR A 148 -24.71 13.63 -17.13
N THR A 149 -23.68 13.71 -17.97
CA THR A 149 -22.43 12.95 -17.77
C THR A 149 -21.75 13.33 -16.45
N PRO A 150 -21.15 12.38 -15.71
CA PRO A 150 -20.46 12.64 -14.44
C PRO A 150 -19.43 13.76 -14.51
N THR A 151 -18.67 13.81 -15.62
CA THR A 151 -17.63 14.81 -15.84
C THR A 151 -18.19 16.23 -15.97
N GLN A 152 -19.24 16.41 -16.78
CA GLN A 152 -19.88 17.72 -16.94
C GLN A 152 -20.59 18.15 -15.66
N ALA A 153 -21.24 17.22 -14.96
CA ALA A 153 -21.89 17.51 -13.69
C ALA A 153 -20.88 18.00 -12.65
N TYR A 154 -19.76 17.29 -12.49
CA TYR A 154 -18.72 17.69 -11.55
C TYR A 154 -18.14 19.08 -11.89
N GLN A 155 -17.80 19.32 -13.15
CA GLN A 155 -17.22 20.61 -13.57
C GLN A 155 -18.17 21.79 -13.33
N GLN A 156 -19.46 21.64 -13.69
CA GLN A 156 -20.42 22.72 -13.53
C GLN A 156 -20.74 22.98 -12.06
N VAL A 157 -20.99 21.93 -11.27
CA VAL A 157 -21.29 22.08 -9.83
C VAL A 157 -20.08 22.66 -9.11
N ARG A 158 -18.87 22.20 -9.44
CA ARG A 158 -17.63 22.76 -8.89
C ARG A 158 -17.51 24.26 -9.17
N ALA A 159 -17.70 24.67 -10.43
CA ALA A 159 -17.63 26.08 -10.81
C ALA A 159 -18.69 26.92 -10.07
N ASN A 160 -19.91 26.41 -9.92
CA ASN A 160 -20.98 27.09 -9.20
C ASN A 160 -20.68 27.23 -7.70
N VAL A 161 -20.14 26.18 -7.06
CA VAL A 161 -19.76 26.19 -5.65
C VAL A 161 -18.56 27.11 -5.41
N GLU A 162 -17.55 27.08 -6.27
CA GLU A 162 -16.38 27.98 -6.20
C GLU A 162 -16.81 29.45 -6.41
N ALA A 163 -17.76 29.73 -7.32
CA ALA A 163 -18.29 31.08 -7.52
C ALA A 163 -19.06 31.62 -6.31
N GLN A 164 -19.82 30.76 -5.61
CA GLN A 164 -20.68 31.17 -4.50
C GLN A 164 -19.96 31.18 -3.15
N PHE A 165 -19.09 30.19 -2.90
CA PHE A 165 -18.46 29.96 -1.60
C PHE A 165 -16.93 30.11 -1.63
N GLY A 166 -16.33 30.43 -2.79
CA GLY A 166 -14.88 30.52 -2.96
C GLY A 166 -14.18 29.20 -2.65
N ASP A 167 -12.96 29.28 -2.11
CA ASP A 167 -12.16 28.11 -1.73
C ASP A 167 -12.54 27.52 -0.37
N ARG A 168 -13.69 27.91 0.23
CA ARG A 168 -14.12 27.43 1.56
C ARG A 168 -14.37 25.92 1.61
N PHE A 169 -14.86 25.35 0.50
CA PHE A 169 -15.25 23.95 0.43
C PHE A 169 -14.51 23.24 -0.70
N LEU A 170 -14.08 22.02 -0.40
CA LEU A 170 -13.61 21.04 -1.36
C LEU A 170 -14.79 20.16 -1.75
N LEU A 171 -15.13 20.16 -3.03
CA LEU A 171 -16.22 19.35 -3.58
C LEU A 171 -15.69 17.95 -3.93
N ILE A 172 -16.31 16.93 -3.36
CA ILE A 172 -16.04 15.52 -3.64
C ILE A 172 -17.29 14.91 -4.26
N PHE A 173 -17.14 14.13 -5.32
CA PHE A 173 -18.22 13.47 -6.04
C PHE A 173 -17.99 11.97 -6.03
N GLN A 174 -18.89 11.24 -5.36
CA GLN A 174 -18.70 9.84 -5.01
C GLN A 174 -19.94 9.02 -5.34
N GLU A 175 -19.77 7.71 -5.39
CA GLU A 175 -20.86 6.77 -5.55
C GLU A 175 -21.34 6.23 -4.18
N GLY A 176 -22.64 6.33 -3.90
CA GLY A 176 -23.26 5.88 -2.64
C GLY A 176 -23.69 4.41 -2.70
N PHE A 177 -23.86 3.74 -1.56
CA PHE A 177 -24.04 2.27 -1.43
C PHE A 177 -25.04 1.64 -2.41
N ASN A 178 -26.02 2.42 -2.85
CA ASN A 178 -27.09 2.00 -3.75
C ASN A 178 -26.75 2.22 -5.24
N GLY A 179 -25.47 2.47 -5.57
CA GLY A 179 -24.99 2.81 -6.91
C GLY A 179 -25.31 4.24 -7.37
N LYS A 180 -25.90 5.07 -6.49
CA LYS A 180 -26.34 6.43 -6.83
C LYS A 180 -25.26 7.45 -6.50
N PRO A 181 -24.86 8.31 -7.45
CA PRO A 181 -23.82 9.31 -7.22
C PRO A 181 -24.33 10.46 -6.35
N PHE A 182 -23.46 10.99 -5.48
CA PHE A 182 -23.75 12.08 -4.56
C PHE A 182 -22.54 13.00 -4.38
N PHE A 183 -22.82 14.26 -4.04
CA PHE A 183 -21.78 15.26 -3.79
C PHE A 183 -21.58 15.44 -2.29
N VAL A 184 -20.33 15.68 -1.90
CA VAL A 184 -19.93 15.97 -0.53
C VAL A 184 -19.11 17.25 -0.54
N LEU A 185 -19.52 18.23 0.24
CA LEU A 185 -18.73 19.43 0.49
C LEU A 185 -18.00 19.24 1.81
N VAL A 186 -16.67 19.24 1.75
CA VAL A 186 -15.80 19.15 2.92
C VAL A 186 -15.10 20.49 3.12
N PRO A 187 -14.97 21.01 4.35
CA PRO A 187 -14.20 22.22 4.59
C PRO A 187 -12.77 22.13 4.07
N ASN A 188 -12.34 23.14 3.32
CA ASN A 188 -10.99 23.20 2.77
C ASN A 188 -9.99 23.64 3.86
N SER A 189 -9.57 22.68 4.69
CA SER A 189 -8.56 22.92 5.72
C SER A 189 -7.21 23.38 5.15
N GLN A 190 -6.93 23.14 3.87
CA GLN A 190 -5.69 23.58 3.22
C GLN A 190 -5.72 25.07 2.89
N ALA A 191 -6.84 25.59 2.37
CA ALA A 191 -7.04 27.02 2.20
C ALA A 191 -7.00 27.75 3.55
N ALA A 192 -7.64 27.20 4.59
CA ALA A 192 -7.60 27.77 5.94
C ALA A 192 -6.18 27.82 6.54
N LYS A 193 -5.33 26.81 6.23
CA LYS A 193 -3.91 26.79 6.65
C LYS A 193 -3.03 27.73 5.83
N ALA A 194 -3.36 27.96 4.55
CA ALA A 194 -2.59 28.83 3.65
C ALA A 194 -2.70 30.32 4.04
N VAL A 195 -3.80 30.74 4.65
CA VAL A 195 -3.98 32.13 5.14
C VAL A 195 -3.00 32.46 6.28
N ASN A 196 -2.54 31.47 7.05
CA ASN A 196 -1.79 31.69 8.30
C ASN A 196 -0.36 31.09 8.35
N LYS A 197 0.13 30.46 7.27
CA LYS A 197 1.51 29.92 7.21
C LYS A 197 2.22 30.28 5.90
N PRO A 198 3.53 30.59 5.94
CA PRO A 198 4.33 30.75 4.73
C PRO A 198 4.25 29.48 3.88
N SER A 199 4.29 29.64 2.54
CA SER A 199 4.11 28.52 1.60
C SER A 199 4.99 27.33 2.00
N GLU A 200 4.38 26.19 2.33
CA GLU A 200 5.10 24.98 2.68
C GLU A 200 6.01 24.61 1.49
N GLN A 201 7.34 24.66 1.68
CA GLN A 201 8.29 24.26 0.66
C GLN A 201 8.17 22.75 0.41
N LEU A 202 7.50 22.39 -0.68
CA LEU A 202 7.28 21.01 -1.10
C LEU A 202 8.57 20.32 -1.54
N THR A 203 9.48 21.09 -2.14
CA THR A 203 10.78 20.62 -2.64
C THR A 203 11.88 21.00 -1.67
N ARG A 204 12.36 20.03 -0.89
CA ARG A 204 13.53 20.18 -0.02
C ARG A 204 14.72 19.43 -0.62
N PRO A 205 15.38 19.98 -1.67
CA PRO A 205 16.40 19.25 -2.41
C PRO A 205 17.59 18.83 -1.54
N GLY A 206 17.99 19.66 -0.58
CA GLY A 206 19.07 19.31 0.36
C GLY A 206 18.74 18.08 1.23
N LEU A 207 17.51 17.98 1.71
CA LEU A 207 17.06 16.80 2.48
C LEU A 207 16.97 15.57 1.58
N ALA A 208 16.43 15.70 0.36
CA ALA A 208 16.33 14.60 -0.59
C ALA A 208 17.72 14.06 -0.98
N LEU A 209 18.69 14.96 -1.23
CA LEU A 209 20.06 14.59 -1.57
C LEU A 209 20.80 13.96 -0.37
N LEU A 210 20.60 14.48 0.84
CA LEU A 210 21.14 13.88 2.06
C LEU A 210 20.61 12.46 2.26
N LEU A 211 19.30 12.27 2.14
CA LEU A 211 18.67 10.95 2.28
C LEU A 211 19.13 10.00 1.18
N LEU A 212 19.23 10.47 -0.07
CA LEU A 212 19.79 9.70 -1.18
C LEU A 212 21.22 9.24 -0.87
N ALA A 213 22.10 10.13 -0.41
CA ALA A 213 23.47 9.81 -0.06
C ALA A 213 23.55 8.82 1.12
N ALA A 214 22.74 9.04 2.16
CA ALA A 214 22.64 8.13 3.29
C ALA A 214 22.18 6.72 2.85
N THR A 215 21.18 6.65 1.96
CA THR A 215 20.68 5.38 1.44
C THR A 215 21.68 4.70 0.53
N LEU A 216 22.45 5.46 -0.25
CA LEU A 216 23.54 4.90 -1.05
C LEU A 216 24.56 4.21 -0.14
N ILE A 217 24.97 4.86 0.95
CA ILE A 217 25.91 4.28 1.91
C ILE A 217 25.36 3.00 2.54
N THR A 218 24.12 3.03 3.06
CA THR A 218 23.53 1.84 3.70
C THR A 218 23.32 0.69 2.71
N THR A 219 22.90 1.01 1.49
CA THR A 219 22.69 0.01 0.44
C THR A 219 24.01 -0.57 -0.07
N THR A 220 25.08 0.23 -0.16
CA THR A 220 26.41 -0.27 -0.50
C THR A 220 26.94 -1.21 0.58
N LEU A 221 26.72 -0.92 1.87
CA LEU A 221 27.11 -1.84 2.96
C LEU A 221 26.41 -3.20 2.82
N VAL A 222 25.10 -3.21 2.60
CA VAL A 222 24.37 -4.46 2.35
C VAL A 222 24.85 -5.14 1.07
N GLY A 223 25.15 -4.36 0.02
CA GLY A 223 25.71 -4.87 -1.23
C GLY A 223 27.03 -5.64 -1.06
N VAL A 224 27.88 -5.28 -0.09
CA VAL A 224 29.11 -6.03 0.23
C VAL A 224 28.78 -7.43 0.74
N GLN A 225 27.74 -7.57 1.57
CA GLN A 225 27.26 -8.87 2.04
C GLN A 225 26.65 -9.69 0.90
N VAL A 226 25.88 -9.03 0.01
CA VAL A 226 25.31 -9.66 -1.20
C VAL A 226 26.42 -10.17 -2.14
N ALA A 227 27.57 -9.49 -2.18
CA ALA A 227 28.75 -9.94 -2.92
C ALA A 227 29.54 -11.05 -2.20
N GLY A 228 29.04 -11.60 -1.08
CA GLY A 228 29.66 -12.69 -0.33
C GLY A 228 30.82 -12.28 0.58
N VAL A 229 30.96 -11.00 0.92
CA VAL A 229 32.09 -10.48 1.71
C VAL A 229 31.66 -10.03 3.11
N ASP A 230 32.43 -10.43 4.13
CA ASP A 230 32.21 -10.03 5.52
C ASP A 230 32.45 -8.52 5.74
N LEU A 231 31.48 -7.86 6.39
CA LEU A 231 31.57 -6.44 6.74
C LEU A 231 32.75 -6.08 7.65
N THR A 232 33.27 -7.03 8.43
CA THR A 232 34.43 -6.82 9.31
C THR A 232 35.70 -6.51 8.50
N ARG A 233 35.78 -6.98 7.25
CA ARG A 233 36.92 -6.72 6.37
C ARG A 233 36.91 -5.30 5.79
N VAL A 234 35.75 -4.64 5.75
CA VAL A 234 35.63 -3.25 5.28
C VAL A 234 36.41 -2.29 6.18
N GLN A 235 36.48 -2.56 7.49
CA GLN A 235 37.26 -1.75 8.44
C GLN A 235 38.76 -1.80 8.14
N ASN A 236 39.26 -2.94 7.63
CA ASN A 236 40.67 -3.16 7.35
C ASN A 236 41.06 -2.76 5.92
N ASN A 237 40.11 -2.80 4.98
CA ASN A 237 40.35 -2.39 3.58
C ASN A 237 39.12 -1.66 3.02
N PRO A 238 39.16 -0.31 2.98
CA PRO A 238 38.06 0.50 2.45
C PRO A 238 37.71 0.22 0.99
N THR A 239 38.61 -0.38 0.20
CA THR A 239 38.32 -0.69 -1.21
C THR A 239 37.25 -1.78 -1.37
N ILE A 240 37.06 -2.63 -0.34
CA ILE A 240 36.01 -3.67 -0.32
C ILE A 240 34.61 -3.02 -0.35
N PHE A 241 34.45 -1.82 0.19
CA PHE A 241 33.19 -1.08 0.12
C PHE A 241 32.70 -0.89 -1.32
N LEU A 242 33.62 -0.73 -2.28
CA LEU A 242 33.29 -0.55 -3.69
C LEU A 242 32.67 -1.81 -4.32
N GLN A 243 32.87 -3.00 -3.74
CA GLN A 243 32.30 -4.25 -4.25
C GLN A 243 30.77 -4.31 -4.08
N GLY A 244 30.22 -3.59 -3.10
CA GLY A 244 28.77 -3.47 -2.91
C GLY A 244 28.11 -2.38 -3.76
N LEU A 245 28.91 -1.56 -4.47
CA LEU A 245 28.40 -0.43 -5.24
C LEU A 245 27.52 -0.86 -6.43
N PRO A 246 27.83 -1.91 -7.21
CA PRO A 246 26.97 -2.35 -8.32
C PRO A 246 25.54 -2.69 -7.87
N TYR A 247 25.40 -3.39 -6.73
CA TYR A 247 24.10 -3.68 -6.12
C TYR A 247 23.35 -2.39 -5.76
N ALA A 248 24.02 -1.49 -5.05
CA ALA A 248 23.40 -0.26 -4.56
C ALA A 248 22.95 0.66 -5.70
N LEU A 249 23.79 0.85 -6.72
CA LEU A 249 23.44 1.66 -7.89
C LEU A 249 22.28 1.05 -8.66
N ALA A 250 22.27 -0.27 -8.88
CA ALA A 250 21.18 -0.94 -9.58
C ALA A 250 19.86 -0.80 -8.81
N LEU A 251 19.84 -1.13 -7.51
CA LEU A 251 18.62 -1.08 -6.70
C LEU A 251 18.09 0.35 -6.54
N MET A 252 18.96 1.32 -6.25
CA MET A 252 18.56 2.72 -6.14
C MET A 252 18.08 3.31 -7.46
N THR A 253 18.63 2.88 -8.58
CA THR A 253 18.16 3.29 -9.91
C THR A 253 16.73 2.80 -10.15
N ILE A 254 16.45 1.53 -9.84
CA ILE A 254 15.11 0.95 -9.99
C ILE A 254 14.08 1.70 -9.13
N LEU A 255 14.38 1.85 -7.82
CA LEU A 255 13.49 2.53 -6.88
C LEU A 255 13.33 4.02 -7.21
N GLY A 256 14.42 4.68 -7.61
CA GLY A 256 14.41 6.08 -7.99
C GLY A 256 13.57 6.35 -9.24
N ILE A 257 13.69 5.49 -10.26
CA ILE A 257 12.87 5.59 -11.47
C ILE A 257 11.40 5.29 -11.18
N HIS A 258 11.11 4.32 -10.30
CA HIS A 258 9.75 4.03 -9.83
C HIS A 258 9.10 5.28 -9.22
N GLU A 259 9.72 5.87 -8.19
CA GLU A 259 9.18 7.07 -7.54
C GLU A 259 9.16 8.30 -8.46
N MET A 260 10.12 8.40 -9.37
CA MET A 260 10.11 9.45 -10.39
C MET A 260 8.91 9.33 -11.33
N GLY A 261 8.49 8.10 -11.66
CA GLY A 261 7.27 7.84 -12.43
C GLY A 261 6.02 8.43 -11.75
N HIS A 262 5.86 8.20 -10.44
CA HIS A 262 4.81 8.83 -9.66
C HIS A 262 4.95 10.36 -9.62
N TYR A 263 6.16 10.87 -9.36
CA TYR A 263 6.41 12.31 -9.22
C TYR A 263 6.09 13.09 -10.51
N LEU A 264 6.57 12.60 -11.66
CA LEU A 264 6.36 13.25 -12.96
C LEU A 264 4.87 13.24 -13.34
N THR A 265 4.17 12.15 -13.07
CA THR A 265 2.73 12.03 -13.37
C THR A 265 1.90 12.89 -12.43
N ALA A 266 2.23 12.94 -11.14
CA ALA A 266 1.62 13.85 -10.19
C ALA A 266 1.80 15.32 -10.64
N ARG A 267 2.99 15.69 -11.11
CA ARG A 267 3.28 17.02 -11.65
C ARG A 267 2.46 17.32 -12.91
N PHE A 268 2.33 16.36 -13.82
CA PHE A 268 1.50 16.49 -15.02
C PHE A 268 0.03 16.80 -14.66
N TYR A 269 -0.51 16.12 -13.64
CA TYR A 269 -1.86 16.36 -13.12
C TYR A 269 -1.98 17.54 -12.15
N LYS A 270 -0.91 18.32 -11.95
CA LYS A 270 -0.85 19.45 -11.00
C LYS A 270 -1.19 19.06 -9.55
N ILE A 271 -0.91 17.80 -9.19
CA ILE A 271 -1.03 17.30 -7.83
C ILE A 271 0.23 17.73 -7.08
N ARG A 272 0.06 18.40 -5.93
CA ARG A 272 1.17 18.85 -5.09
C ARG A 272 1.82 17.63 -4.45
N SER A 273 3.08 17.34 -4.80
CA SER A 273 3.86 16.24 -4.25
C SER A 273 5.24 16.70 -3.80
N THR A 274 5.86 15.97 -2.88
CA THR A 274 7.27 16.17 -2.51
C THR A 274 8.22 15.55 -3.53
N LEU A 275 9.50 15.90 -3.44
CA LEU A 275 10.54 15.10 -4.11
C LEU A 275 10.57 13.68 -3.55
N PRO A 276 11.06 12.68 -4.33
CA PRO A 276 11.30 11.34 -3.83
C PRO A 276 12.29 11.36 -2.65
N TYR A 277 11.87 10.83 -1.52
CA TYR A 277 12.72 10.66 -0.33
C TYR A 277 13.06 9.18 -0.16
N PHE A 278 14.35 8.86 -0.21
CA PHE A 278 14.84 7.53 0.10
C PHE A 278 14.90 7.30 1.62
N ILE A 279 14.63 6.07 2.06
CA ILE A 279 14.63 5.71 3.48
C ILE A 279 15.86 4.81 3.77
N PRO A 280 16.95 5.36 4.33
CA PRO A 280 18.19 4.60 4.58
C PRO A 280 18.04 3.64 5.75
N ILE A 281 18.44 2.38 5.55
CA ILE A 281 18.41 1.35 6.60
C ILE A 281 19.64 0.44 6.48
N PRO A 282 20.44 0.26 7.54
CA PRO A 282 21.68 -0.52 7.47
C PRO A 282 21.49 -2.05 7.52
N PHE A 283 20.27 -2.55 7.28
CA PHE A 283 19.90 -3.96 7.32
C PHE A 283 18.84 -4.27 6.24
N PHE A 284 18.43 -5.54 6.13
CA PHE A 284 17.50 -6.02 5.10
C PHE A 284 18.03 -5.75 3.68
N LEU A 285 17.38 -4.90 2.89
CA LEU A 285 17.82 -4.55 1.51
C LEU A 285 18.78 -3.34 1.46
N GLY A 286 19.12 -2.74 2.61
CA GLY A 286 19.87 -1.49 2.64
C GLY A 286 19.00 -0.21 2.54
N THR A 287 17.70 -0.40 2.31
CA THR A 287 16.70 0.65 2.17
C THR A 287 15.29 0.09 2.44
N PHE A 288 14.36 0.93 2.93
CA PHE A 288 12.92 0.60 2.88
C PHE A 288 12.25 1.01 1.56
N GLY A 289 13.02 1.58 0.64
CA GLY A 289 12.51 2.12 -0.61
C GLY A 289 12.66 3.64 -0.66
N ALA A 290 11.91 4.23 -1.57
CA ALA A 290 11.71 5.66 -1.65
C ALA A 290 10.20 5.92 -1.67
N PHE A 291 9.79 7.14 -1.32
CA PHE A 291 8.39 7.53 -1.40
C PHE A 291 8.25 9.00 -1.77
N ILE A 292 7.15 9.34 -2.43
CA ILE A 292 6.65 10.71 -2.55
C ILE A 292 5.48 10.93 -1.59
N GLN A 293 5.37 12.13 -1.03
CA GLN A 293 4.20 12.51 -0.23
C GLN A 293 3.26 13.39 -1.06
N MET A 294 2.04 12.90 -1.27
CA MET A 294 0.95 13.68 -1.88
C MET A 294 0.38 14.66 -0.85
N LYS A 295 0.29 15.94 -1.23
CA LYS A 295 -0.14 17.06 -0.37
C LYS A 295 -1.48 17.68 -0.81
N SER A 296 -2.01 17.25 -1.95
CA SER A 296 -3.32 17.66 -2.44
C SER A 296 -4.10 16.43 -2.92
N PRO A 297 -5.45 16.45 -2.83
CA PRO A 297 -6.27 15.34 -3.27
C PRO A 297 -6.17 15.13 -4.79
N ILE A 298 -6.38 13.88 -5.22
CA ILE A 298 -6.33 13.49 -6.62
C ILE A 298 -7.61 13.96 -7.34
N PRO A 299 -7.53 14.61 -8.51
CA PRO A 299 -8.66 15.32 -9.10
C PRO A 299 -9.76 14.39 -9.65
N ASN A 300 -9.41 13.22 -10.17
CA ASN A 300 -10.36 12.26 -10.74
C ASN A 300 -9.73 10.86 -10.85
N ARG A 301 -10.55 9.85 -11.14
CA ARG A 301 -10.10 8.45 -11.33
C ARG A 301 -9.08 8.26 -12.45
N LYS A 302 -9.08 9.08 -13.50
CA LYS A 302 -8.05 9.00 -14.55
C LYS A 302 -6.67 9.39 -14.03
N ALA A 303 -6.60 10.46 -13.23
CA ALA A 303 -5.37 10.86 -12.56
C ALA A 303 -4.92 9.83 -11.51
N LEU A 304 -5.87 9.24 -10.78
CA LEU A 304 -5.60 8.16 -9.83
C LEU A 304 -4.93 6.96 -10.53
N PHE A 305 -5.52 6.53 -11.65
CA PHE A 305 -4.98 5.44 -12.46
C PHE A 305 -3.59 5.75 -12.99
N ASP A 306 -3.42 6.90 -13.65
CA ASP A 306 -2.16 7.25 -14.31
C ASP A 306 -1.02 7.39 -13.30
N VAL A 307 -1.28 8.02 -12.14
CA VAL A 307 -0.30 8.10 -11.05
C VAL A 307 0.02 6.72 -10.50
N GLY A 308 -1.00 5.88 -10.26
CA GLY A 308 -0.82 4.53 -9.73
C GLY A 308 0.01 3.63 -10.65
N ILE A 309 -0.23 3.67 -11.96
CA ILE A 309 0.48 2.78 -12.90
C ILE A 309 1.87 3.27 -13.30
N ALA A 310 2.12 4.59 -13.27
CA ALA A 310 3.36 5.16 -13.76
C ALA A 310 4.61 4.69 -13.01
N GLY A 311 4.53 4.56 -11.69
CA GLY A 311 5.67 4.10 -10.87
C GLY A 311 6.05 2.65 -11.16
N PRO A 312 5.13 1.68 -10.96
CA PRO A 312 5.40 0.27 -11.23
C PRO A 312 5.88 0.01 -12.66
N LEU A 313 5.31 0.68 -13.66
CA LEU A 313 5.73 0.50 -15.05
C LEU A 313 7.13 1.07 -15.30
N ALA A 314 7.44 2.26 -14.77
CA ALA A 314 8.77 2.86 -14.92
C ALA A 314 9.84 2.02 -14.19
N GLY A 315 9.57 1.59 -12.96
CA GLY A 315 10.44 0.70 -12.19
C GLY A 315 10.67 -0.65 -12.88
N PHE A 316 9.60 -1.23 -13.44
CA PHE A 316 9.68 -2.48 -14.20
C PHE A 316 10.55 -2.36 -15.44
N ILE A 317 10.34 -1.30 -16.25
CA ILE A 317 11.14 -1.05 -17.46
C ILE A 317 12.62 -0.85 -17.11
N ALA A 318 12.92 -0.15 -16.00
CA ALA A 318 14.29 -0.01 -15.52
C ALA A 318 14.90 -1.33 -15.00
N THR A 319 14.08 -2.20 -14.43
CA THR A 319 14.49 -3.50 -13.90
C THR A 319 14.92 -4.47 -14.99
N LEU A 320 14.21 -4.51 -16.13
CA LEU A 320 14.47 -5.45 -17.24
C LEU A 320 15.93 -5.46 -17.74
N PRO A 321 16.55 -4.33 -18.15
CA PRO A 321 17.92 -4.35 -18.62
C PRO A 321 18.92 -4.72 -17.52
N LEU A 322 18.68 -4.29 -16.28
CA LEU A 322 19.56 -4.58 -15.15
C LEU A 322 19.53 -6.06 -14.77
N ILE A 323 18.35 -6.67 -14.70
CA ILE A 323 18.23 -8.09 -14.37
C ILE A 323 18.77 -8.97 -15.51
N ILE A 324 18.51 -8.63 -16.77
CA ILE A 324 19.06 -9.39 -17.92
C ILE A 324 20.59 -9.32 -17.92
N TRP A 325 21.16 -8.12 -17.75
CA TRP A 325 22.61 -7.95 -17.68
C TRP A 325 23.20 -8.68 -16.47
N GLY A 326 22.55 -8.58 -15.30
CA GLY A 326 22.97 -9.27 -14.09
C GLY A 326 22.96 -10.79 -14.27
N LEU A 327 21.87 -11.36 -14.81
CA LEU A 327 21.74 -12.79 -15.06
C LEU A 327 22.79 -13.30 -16.05
N ALA A 328 23.15 -12.51 -17.06
CA ALA A 328 24.20 -12.87 -18.00
C ALA A 328 25.61 -12.92 -17.38
N HIS A 329 25.80 -12.32 -16.20
CA HIS A 329 27.06 -12.33 -15.42
C HIS A 329 26.94 -13.19 -14.15
N SER A 330 25.83 -13.93 -14.01
CA SER A 330 25.62 -14.89 -12.92
C SER A 330 26.20 -16.25 -13.28
N ASP A 331 26.57 -17.01 -12.25
CA ASP A 331 27.11 -18.36 -12.43
C ASP A 331 26.02 -19.43 -12.29
N VAL A 332 26.12 -20.49 -13.08
CA VAL A 332 25.17 -21.61 -13.04
C VAL A 332 25.72 -22.68 -12.10
N VAL A 333 24.96 -22.97 -11.04
CA VAL A 333 25.34 -23.91 -9.98
C VAL A 333 24.34 -25.08 -9.89
N ALA A 334 24.71 -26.17 -9.22
CA ALA A 334 23.81 -27.31 -9.05
C ALA A 334 22.68 -27.00 -8.06
N LEU A 335 21.45 -27.42 -8.37
CA LEU A 335 20.31 -27.29 -7.46
C LEU A 335 20.60 -28.09 -6.17
N THR A 336 20.51 -27.44 -5.01
CA THR A 336 20.77 -28.04 -3.69
C THR A 336 19.55 -27.82 -2.79
N ASP A 337 19.29 -28.71 -1.83
CA ASP A 337 18.11 -28.66 -0.91
C ASP A 337 18.02 -27.40 -0.01
N LYS A 338 18.94 -26.44 -0.13
CA LYS A 338 18.99 -25.16 0.61
C LYS A 338 18.67 -23.92 -0.25
N THR A 339 18.19 -24.10 -1.48
CA THR A 339 17.77 -22.99 -2.36
C THR A 339 16.45 -22.39 -1.87
N GLY A 340 16.38 -21.08 -1.66
CA GLY A 340 15.16 -20.35 -1.31
C GLY A 340 15.10 -18.99 -2.01
N LEU A 341 13.91 -18.38 -2.09
CA LEU A 341 13.68 -17.13 -2.87
C LEU A 341 14.57 -15.95 -2.47
N LEU A 342 15.06 -15.94 -1.22
CA LEU A 342 15.91 -14.89 -0.65
C LEU A 342 17.31 -15.39 -0.31
N ASN A 343 17.71 -16.57 -0.81
CA ASN A 343 19.07 -17.06 -0.65
C ASN A 343 19.94 -16.52 -1.81
N PRO A 344 20.85 -15.55 -1.57
CA PRO A 344 21.68 -14.99 -2.63
C PRO A 344 22.57 -16.04 -3.30
N ASP A 345 22.87 -17.14 -2.60
CA ASP A 345 23.82 -18.16 -3.05
C ASP A 345 23.24 -19.11 -4.13
N ALA A 346 21.91 -19.24 -4.24
CA ALA A 346 21.30 -20.12 -5.25
C ALA A 346 19.78 -19.84 -5.45
N LEU A 347 19.45 -19.09 -6.50
CA LEU A 347 18.08 -18.85 -6.94
C LEU A 347 17.58 -20.01 -7.82
N ASN A 348 16.40 -20.56 -7.48
CA ASN A 348 15.66 -21.42 -8.41
C ASN A 348 14.79 -20.53 -9.33
N PRO A 349 15.06 -20.48 -10.65
CA PRO A 349 14.31 -19.64 -11.57
C PRO A 349 12.81 -19.99 -11.65
N GLN A 350 12.42 -21.23 -11.30
CA GLN A 350 11.04 -21.70 -11.38
C GLN A 350 10.09 -21.04 -10.36
N TYR A 351 10.60 -20.29 -9.38
CA TYR A 351 9.76 -19.57 -8.42
C TYR A 351 8.88 -18.48 -9.05
N SER A 352 9.24 -17.99 -10.24
CA SER A 352 8.49 -16.98 -10.97
C SER A 352 8.52 -17.24 -12.47
N ILE A 353 7.36 -17.18 -13.13
CA ILE A 353 7.28 -17.31 -14.60
C ILE A 353 8.18 -16.29 -15.28
N LEU A 354 8.14 -15.01 -14.83
CA LEU A 354 8.94 -13.96 -15.46
C LEU A 354 10.44 -14.22 -15.27
N VAL A 355 10.86 -14.56 -14.07
CA VAL A 355 12.27 -14.78 -13.76
C VAL A 355 12.82 -15.96 -14.55
N ALA A 356 12.08 -17.07 -14.66
CA ALA A 356 12.48 -18.19 -15.48
C ALA A 356 12.62 -17.82 -16.97
N LEU A 357 11.71 -17.01 -17.52
CA LEU A 357 11.81 -16.53 -18.90
C LEU A 357 13.03 -15.63 -19.10
N LEU A 358 13.29 -14.70 -18.18
CA LEU A 358 14.44 -13.80 -18.24
C LEU A 358 15.77 -14.55 -18.05
N ALA A 359 15.80 -15.52 -17.14
CA ALA A 359 16.96 -16.39 -16.92
C ALA A 359 17.24 -17.25 -18.16
N LYS A 360 16.22 -17.82 -18.78
CA LYS A 360 16.38 -18.58 -20.03
C LYS A 360 16.87 -17.71 -21.18
N LEU A 361 16.38 -16.47 -21.27
CA LEU A 361 16.81 -15.50 -22.26
C LEU A 361 18.29 -15.12 -22.08
N ALA A 362 18.75 -14.95 -20.84
CA ALA A 362 20.12 -14.54 -20.53
C ALA A 362 21.14 -15.68 -20.58
N LEU A 363 20.80 -16.86 -20.04
CA LEU A 363 21.72 -18.00 -19.85
C LEU A 363 21.55 -19.12 -20.90
N GLY A 364 20.46 -19.11 -21.66
CA GLY A 364 20.26 -20.03 -22.79
C GLY A 364 20.31 -21.51 -22.43
N SER A 365 21.20 -22.25 -23.08
CA SER A 365 21.37 -23.71 -22.89
C SER A 365 22.13 -24.08 -21.62
N ALA A 366 22.79 -23.12 -20.95
CA ALA A 366 23.47 -23.39 -19.68
C ALA A 366 22.47 -23.70 -18.56
N LEU A 367 21.25 -23.18 -18.66
CA LEU A 367 20.18 -23.41 -17.70
C LEU A 367 19.42 -24.70 -18.03
N THR A 368 19.44 -25.65 -17.10
CA THR A 368 18.82 -26.97 -17.18
C THR A 368 17.91 -27.23 -15.98
N ALA A 369 17.08 -28.29 -16.03
CA ALA A 369 16.16 -28.62 -14.94
C ALA A 369 16.81 -28.97 -13.58
N LYS A 370 18.14 -29.06 -13.52
CA LYS A 370 18.91 -29.32 -12.29
C LYS A 370 19.87 -28.18 -11.93
N SER A 371 19.75 -27.03 -12.58
CA SER A 371 20.58 -25.86 -12.30
C SER A 371 19.86 -24.83 -11.46
N ALA A 372 20.56 -24.28 -10.47
CA ALA A 372 20.26 -23.02 -9.81
C ALA A 372 21.21 -21.93 -10.33
N ILE A 373 20.94 -20.68 -9.96
CA ILE A 373 21.73 -19.52 -10.38
C ILE A 373 22.33 -18.86 -9.15
N ASP A 374 23.65 -18.76 -9.09
CA ASP A 374 24.36 -17.90 -8.15
C ASP A 374 24.35 -16.48 -8.71
N LEU A 375 23.62 -15.58 -8.05
CA LEU A 375 23.24 -14.31 -8.64
C LEU A 375 24.35 -13.27 -8.50
N HIS A 376 24.76 -12.69 -9.64
CA HIS A 376 25.55 -11.46 -9.61
C HIS A 376 24.80 -10.37 -8.79
N PRO A 377 25.48 -9.49 -8.02
CA PRO A 377 24.82 -8.51 -7.17
C PRO A 377 23.81 -7.59 -7.91
N VAL A 378 24.06 -7.30 -9.19
CA VAL A 378 23.10 -6.56 -10.04
C VAL A 378 21.86 -7.39 -10.39
N ALA A 379 22.01 -8.71 -10.57
CA ALA A 379 20.89 -9.63 -10.76
C ALA A 379 20.02 -9.71 -9.50
N VAL A 380 20.64 -9.74 -8.31
CA VAL A 380 19.92 -9.65 -7.02
C VAL A 380 19.12 -8.36 -6.94
N ALA A 381 19.72 -7.21 -7.26
CA ALA A 381 19.02 -5.92 -7.29
C ALA A 381 17.85 -5.92 -8.29
N GLY A 382 18.03 -6.50 -9.48
CA GLY A 382 16.97 -6.65 -10.48
C GLY A 382 15.83 -7.55 -10.00
N PHE A 383 16.15 -8.68 -9.38
CA PHE A 383 15.15 -9.58 -8.79
C PHE A 383 14.35 -8.89 -7.67
N LEU A 384 15.03 -8.15 -6.79
CA LEU A 384 14.36 -7.31 -5.79
C LEU A 384 13.48 -6.23 -6.44
N GLY A 385 13.91 -5.66 -7.56
CA GLY A 385 13.10 -4.74 -8.37
C GLY A 385 11.79 -5.36 -8.81
N LEU A 386 11.81 -6.60 -9.31
CA LEU A 386 10.60 -7.34 -9.68
C LEU A 386 9.69 -7.59 -8.47
N ILE A 387 10.27 -7.94 -7.32
CA ILE A 387 9.50 -8.10 -6.07
C ILE A 387 8.83 -6.78 -5.68
N VAL A 388 9.55 -5.66 -5.70
CA VAL A 388 8.99 -4.34 -5.36
C VAL A 388 7.87 -3.96 -6.33
N THR A 389 8.04 -4.18 -7.64
CA THR A 389 6.99 -3.99 -8.63
C THR A 389 5.76 -4.83 -8.32
N ALA A 390 5.93 -6.13 -8.02
CA ALA A 390 4.82 -7.01 -7.69
C ALA A 390 4.09 -6.57 -6.42
N LEU A 391 4.82 -6.22 -5.37
CA LEU A 391 4.24 -5.74 -4.12
C LEU A 391 3.41 -4.47 -4.34
N ASN A 392 3.95 -3.51 -5.09
CA ASN A 392 3.23 -2.28 -5.41
C ASN A 392 2.01 -2.55 -6.29
N LEU A 393 2.07 -3.50 -7.23
CA LEU A 393 0.93 -3.88 -8.07
C LEU A 393 -0.12 -4.74 -7.37
N MET A 394 0.10 -5.17 -6.12
CA MET A 394 -0.94 -5.89 -5.37
C MET A 394 -2.20 -5.03 -5.28
N PRO A 395 -3.39 -5.57 -5.61
CA PRO A 395 -4.62 -4.79 -5.71
C PRO A 395 -5.23 -4.55 -4.32
N VAL A 396 -4.50 -3.87 -3.43
CA VAL A 396 -4.83 -3.75 -2.02
C VAL A 396 -4.63 -2.32 -1.52
N GLY A 397 -5.72 -1.63 -1.20
CA GLY A 397 -5.69 -0.40 -0.43
C GLY A 397 -4.89 0.72 -1.08
N GLN A 398 -3.95 1.29 -0.31
CA GLN A 398 -3.10 2.42 -0.73
C GLN A 398 -1.91 2.03 -1.61
N LEU A 399 -1.75 0.74 -1.94
CA LEU A 399 -0.72 0.31 -2.89
C LEU A 399 -1.11 0.76 -4.30
N ASP A 400 -0.13 0.85 -5.20
CA ASP A 400 -0.33 1.29 -6.59
C ASP A 400 -1.37 0.45 -7.32
N GLY A 401 -1.36 -0.88 -7.13
CA GLY A 401 -2.35 -1.80 -7.65
C GLY A 401 -3.74 -1.57 -7.07
N GLY A 402 -3.83 -1.14 -5.80
CA GLY A 402 -5.07 -0.71 -5.18
C GLY A 402 -5.67 0.51 -5.88
N HIS A 403 -4.85 1.54 -6.13
CA HIS A 403 -5.25 2.72 -6.91
C HIS A 403 -5.68 2.37 -8.35
N ILE A 404 -4.98 1.44 -9.01
CA ILE A 404 -5.34 0.95 -10.35
C ILE A 404 -6.73 0.31 -10.33
N VAL A 405 -6.96 -0.65 -9.43
CA VAL A 405 -8.24 -1.38 -9.34
C VAL A 405 -9.38 -0.47 -8.87
N HIS A 406 -9.12 0.46 -7.95
CA HIS A 406 -10.07 1.50 -7.55
C HIS A 406 -10.44 2.36 -8.75
N ALA A 407 -9.46 2.89 -9.46
CA ALA A 407 -9.74 3.70 -10.63
C ALA A 407 -10.55 2.92 -11.68
N MET A 408 -10.31 1.62 -11.88
CA MET A 408 -11.03 0.76 -12.83
C MET A 408 -12.47 0.46 -12.40
N PHE A 409 -12.68 -0.02 -11.18
CA PHE A 409 -13.95 -0.63 -10.78
C PHE A 409 -14.70 0.13 -9.68
N GLY A 410 -14.18 1.27 -9.25
CA GLY A 410 -14.70 2.06 -8.15
C GLY A 410 -14.34 1.48 -6.78
N GLN A 411 -14.52 2.28 -5.74
CA GLN A 411 -14.01 1.99 -4.39
C GLN A 411 -14.52 0.67 -3.80
N ARG A 412 -15.80 0.34 -4.04
CA ARG A 412 -16.40 -0.87 -3.46
C ARG A 412 -15.82 -2.15 -4.04
N THR A 413 -15.75 -2.20 -5.35
CA THR A 413 -15.24 -3.36 -6.06
C THR A 413 -13.76 -3.54 -5.77
N ALA A 414 -13.00 -2.45 -5.67
CA ALA A 414 -11.60 -2.49 -5.28
C ALA A 414 -11.38 -3.03 -3.86
N MET A 415 -12.21 -2.63 -2.89
CA MET A 415 -12.15 -3.24 -1.55
C MET A 415 -12.41 -4.74 -1.59
N PHE A 416 -13.38 -5.19 -2.37
CA PHE A 416 -13.70 -6.61 -2.52
C PHE A 416 -12.53 -7.38 -3.17
N ILE A 417 -11.99 -6.84 -4.26
CA ILE A 417 -10.81 -7.40 -4.94
C ILE A 417 -9.61 -7.45 -3.99
N GLY A 418 -9.38 -6.40 -3.19
CA GLY A 418 -8.30 -6.37 -2.21
C GLY A 418 -8.47 -7.38 -1.08
N GLN A 419 -9.69 -7.64 -0.63
CA GLN A 419 -9.96 -8.70 0.35
C GLN A 419 -9.64 -10.08 -0.25
N ILE A 420 -10.04 -10.32 -1.51
CA ILE A 420 -9.71 -11.56 -2.22
C ILE A 420 -8.20 -11.69 -2.39
N ALA A 421 -7.51 -10.64 -2.83
CA ALA A 421 -6.07 -10.66 -3.04
C ALA A 421 -5.28 -10.96 -1.75
N ARG A 422 -5.71 -10.42 -0.61
CA ARG A 422 -5.15 -10.79 0.71
C ARG A 422 -5.33 -12.26 1.02
N LEU A 423 -6.55 -12.78 0.81
CA LEU A 423 -6.84 -14.20 1.06
C LEU A 423 -6.00 -15.10 0.14
N LEU A 424 -5.92 -14.77 -1.15
CA LEU A 424 -5.12 -15.52 -2.12
C LEU A 424 -3.63 -15.48 -1.78
N LEU A 425 -3.08 -14.32 -1.40
CA LEU A 425 -1.67 -14.24 -0.99
C LEU A 425 -1.41 -15.02 0.30
N LEU A 426 -2.35 -14.97 1.26
CA LEU A 426 -2.27 -15.78 2.48
C LEU A 426 -2.26 -17.28 2.15
N LEU A 427 -3.15 -17.74 1.27
CA LEU A 427 -3.17 -19.14 0.82
C LEU A 427 -1.89 -19.51 0.06
N LEU A 428 -1.39 -18.63 -0.81
CA LEU A 428 -0.12 -18.83 -1.50
C LEU A 428 1.04 -18.92 -0.52
N SER A 429 1.01 -18.15 0.57
CA SER A 429 2.06 -18.19 1.59
C SER A 429 2.14 -19.51 2.36
N LEU A 430 1.07 -20.32 2.32
CA LEU A 430 1.09 -21.69 2.86
C LEU A 430 1.88 -22.66 1.98
N VAL A 431 1.97 -22.36 0.68
CA VAL A 431 2.75 -23.13 -0.29
C VAL A 431 4.17 -22.58 -0.38
N GLN A 432 4.33 -21.26 -0.39
CA GLN A 432 5.60 -20.55 -0.47
C GLN A 432 5.80 -19.66 0.76
N SER A 433 6.57 -20.17 1.72
CA SER A 433 6.78 -19.52 3.03
C SER A 433 7.34 -18.09 2.93
N GLU A 434 7.96 -17.72 1.81
CA GLU A 434 8.57 -16.42 1.58
C GLU A 434 7.54 -15.29 1.45
N PHE A 435 6.32 -15.60 1.01
CA PHE A 435 5.22 -14.63 0.97
C PHE A 435 4.53 -14.41 2.31
N PHE A 436 4.87 -15.18 3.34
CA PHE A 436 4.18 -15.10 4.64
C PHE A 436 4.31 -13.73 5.30
N VAL A 437 5.52 -13.14 5.28
CA VAL A 437 5.76 -11.79 5.82
C VAL A 437 4.93 -10.76 5.06
N TRP A 438 4.86 -10.88 3.73
CA TRP A 438 4.07 -9.98 2.90
C TRP A 438 2.57 -10.14 3.12
N ALA A 439 2.07 -11.37 3.26
CA ALA A 439 0.67 -11.64 3.58
C ALA A 439 0.26 -11.00 4.91
N ILE A 440 1.14 -11.05 5.92
CA ILE A 440 0.93 -10.37 7.20
C ILE A 440 0.87 -8.85 7.00
N ILE A 441 1.85 -8.25 6.30
CA ILE A 441 1.89 -6.81 6.05
C ILE A 441 0.61 -6.33 5.36
N LEU A 442 0.16 -7.04 4.30
CA LEU A 442 -1.05 -6.66 3.57
C LEU A 442 -2.32 -6.72 4.44
N LEU A 443 -2.38 -7.58 5.46
CA LEU A 443 -3.52 -7.66 6.37
C LEU A 443 -3.69 -6.36 7.18
N PHE A 444 -2.57 -5.69 7.50
CA PHE A 444 -2.56 -4.44 8.26
C PHE A 444 -2.77 -3.18 7.43
N ILE A 445 -2.57 -3.25 6.11
CA ILE A 445 -2.88 -2.12 5.22
C ILE A 445 -4.42 -1.92 5.23
N PRO A 446 -4.96 -0.69 5.26
CA PRO A 446 -6.39 -0.47 5.06
C PRO A 446 -6.82 -0.80 3.63
N LEU A 447 -8.01 -1.38 3.43
CA LEU A 447 -8.55 -1.63 2.07
C LEU A 447 -9.14 -0.36 1.43
N VAL A 448 -9.52 0.61 2.26
CA VAL A 448 -10.06 1.89 1.83
C VAL A 448 -8.89 2.84 1.60
N ASP A 449 -8.76 3.36 0.40
CA ASP A 449 -7.86 4.47 0.07
C ASP A 449 -8.59 5.83 0.12
N GLU A 450 -7.85 6.91 -0.14
CA GLU A 450 -8.44 8.25 -0.24
C GLU A 450 -9.12 8.42 -1.62
N PRO A 451 -10.43 8.71 -1.65
CA PRO A 451 -11.15 8.83 -2.91
C PRO A 451 -10.74 10.08 -3.69
N ALA A 452 -10.78 9.98 -5.02
CA ALA A 452 -10.58 11.14 -5.88
C ALA A 452 -11.71 12.16 -5.70
N LEU A 453 -11.43 13.43 -6.03
CA LEU A 453 -12.44 14.48 -5.98
C LEU A 453 -13.63 14.20 -6.91
N ASN A 454 -13.36 13.60 -8.08
CA ASN A 454 -14.37 13.03 -8.94
C ASN A 454 -14.13 11.54 -9.10
N ASP A 455 -14.83 10.76 -8.29
CA ASP A 455 -14.74 9.31 -8.18
C ASP A 455 -15.81 8.56 -8.99
N VAL A 456 -16.70 9.30 -9.66
CA VAL A 456 -17.80 8.73 -10.45
C VAL A 456 -17.42 8.60 -11.93
N THR A 457 -16.54 9.48 -12.43
CA THR A 457 -16.12 9.43 -13.84
C THR A 457 -15.34 8.15 -14.15
N GLU A 458 -15.83 7.40 -15.13
CA GLU A 458 -15.18 6.19 -15.65
C GLU A 458 -13.89 6.48 -16.43
N LEU A 459 -13.06 5.45 -16.55
CA LEU A 459 -11.85 5.45 -17.37
C LEU A 459 -12.19 5.27 -18.85
N ASP A 460 -11.19 5.50 -19.70
CA ASP A 460 -11.24 5.10 -21.10
C ASP A 460 -10.68 3.70 -21.30
N THR A 461 -11.13 3.05 -22.37
CA THR A 461 -10.79 1.66 -22.71
C THR A 461 -9.29 1.38 -22.76
N LYS A 462 -8.45 2.37 -23.13
CA LYS A 462 -6.99 2.17 -23.18
C LYS A 462 -6.41 1.98 -21.78
N ARG A 463 -6.88 2.77 -20.81
CA ARG A 463 -6.48 2.66 -19.40
C ARG A 463 -6.97 1.35 -18.80
N ASP A 464 -8.19 0.92 -19.12
CA ASP A 464 -8.69 -0.38 -18.66
C ASP A 464 -7.81 -1.55 -19.15
N ILE A 465 -7.44 -1.54 -20.44
CA ILE A 465 -6.51 -2.55 -20.99
C ILE A 465 -5.16 -2.50 -20.28
N LEU A 466 -4.60 -1.30 -20.06
CA LEU A 466 -3.31 -1.14 -19.40
C LEU A 466 -3.35 -1.62 -17.94
N GLY A 467 -4.46 -1.41 -17.24
CA GLY A 467 -4.69 -1.90 -15.88
C GLY A 467 -4.78 -3.42 -15.83
N LEU A 468 -5.49 -4.04 -16.78
CA LEU A 468 -5.52 -5.49 -16.92
C LEU A 468 -4.13 -6.08 -17.22
N LEU A 469 -3.34 -5.42 -18.08
CA LEU A 469 -1.96 -5.83 -18.34
C LEU A 469 -1.07 -5.71 -17.11
N ALA A 470 -1.27 -4.69 -16.27
CA ALA A 470 -0.55 -4.56 -15.00
C ALA A 470 -0.91 -5.68 -14.00
N MET A 471 -2.20 -6.06 -13.93
CA MET A 471 -2.63 -7.22 -13.13
C MET A 471 -2.08 -8.54 -13.68
N ALA A 472 -2.01 -8.69 -15.01
CA ALA A 472 -1.37 -9.84 -15.63
C ALA A 472 0.13 -9.90 -15.31
N LEU A 473 0.82 -8.75 -15.36
CA LEU A 473 2.22 -8.64 -14.99
C LEU A 473 2.46 -9.09 -13.55
N LEU A 474 1.62 -8.65 -12.61
CA LEU A 474 1.66 -9.12 -11.21
C LEU A 474 1.61 -10.65 -11.13
N ILE A 475 0.65 -11.26 -11.82
CA ILE A 475 0.46 -12.72 -11.81
C ILE A 475 1.70 -13.43 -12.36
N ILE A 476 2.29 -12.94 -13.44
CA ILE A 476 3.48 -13.53 -14.07
C ILE A 476 4.72 -13.39 -13.16
N ILE A 477 4.81 -12.32 -12.36
CA ILE A 477 5.91 -12.16 -11.40
C ILE A 477 5.72 -13.07 -10.18
N VAL A 478 4.51 -13.17 -9.62
CA VAL A 478 4.27 -13.86 -8.35
C VAL A 478 4.08 -15.36 -8.49
N LEU A 479 3.48 -15.84 -9.58
CA LEU A 479 3.17 -17.26 -9.72
C LEU A 479 4.40 -18.08 -10.14
N PRO A 480 4.58 -19.28 -9.56
CA PRO A 480 5.63 -20.21 -9.97
C PRO A 480 5.39 -20.70 -11.40
N MET A 481 6.48 -21.09 -12.06
CA MET A 481 6.41 -21.61 -13.43
C MET A 481 5.62 -22.93 -13.48
N PRO A 482 4.57 -23.03 -14.31
CA PRO A 482 3.87 -24.28 -14.53
C PRO A 482 4.79 -25.34 -15.16
N GLN A 483 4.69 -26.59 -14.71
CA GLN A 483 5.53 -27.70 -15.19
C GLN A 483 5.50 -27.88 -16.71
N ALA A 484 4.36 -27.64 -17.36
CA ALA A 484 4.23 -27.73 -18.81
C ALA A 484 5.15 -26.73 -19.56
N ILE A 485 5.28 -25.51 -19.02
CA ILE A 485 6.14 -24.46 -19.59
C ILE A 485 7.61 -24.76 -19.25
N ALA A 486 7.88 -25.21 -18.03
CA ALA A 486 9.21 -25.62 -17.59
C ALA A 486 9.79 -26.72 -18.51
N ASN A 487 8.99 -27.76 -18.78
CA ASN A 487 9.35 -28.84 -19.70
C ASN A 487 9.59 -28.35 -21.13
N LEU A 488 8.75 -27.42 -21.63
CA LEU A 488 8.92 -26.83 -22.96
C LEU A 488 10.23 -26.06 -23.08
N LEU A 489 10.63 -25.35 -22.03
CA LEU A 489 11.86 -24.56 -21.98
C LEU A 489 13.09 -25.37 -21.54
N GLN A 490 12.92 -26.65 -21.19
CA GLN A 490 13.96 -27.55 -20.67
C GLN A 490 14.61 -27.05 -19.37
N ILE A 491 13.80 -26.47 -18.48
CA ILE A 491 14.22 -25.89 -17.18
C ILE A 491 13.36 -26.43 -16.06
#